data_AF-U5HD34-F1
#
_entry.id   AF-U5HD34-F1
#
_cell.length_a   1.000
_cell.length_b   1.000
_cell.length_c   1.000
_cell.angle_alpha   90.00
_cell.angle_beta   90.00
_cell.angle_gamma   90.00
#
_symmetry.space_group_name_H-M   'P 1'
#
loop_
_entity.id
_entity.type
_entity.pdbx_description
1 polymer ?
#
loop_
_entity_poly.entity_id
_entity_poly.type
_entity_poly.pdbx_seq_one_letter_code
_entity_poly.pdbx_strand_id
1 'polypeptide(L)'
;MLTPRVVVLTLAYSVLRWTALPQDLSSSSSLRSSFFVSAHSGPSSGTAHDAAAAAAAGRPAHENDVYAAADGESLSSVYERAAWVDEGDLPQDEQFMIGGDSVLRNLGHVGSMLDNEGSGGDLDKRWPPNPKWTMRKSPAATTPSRTTTKGNSATPVVPPATTTTTTTETTTTMPKTTTTPTTTPVQNPNVTTTATGYTLPKPPSSTCGAPYYSNTAGGVIYGARIGNVAWRAVPTSFVKRNGAYLTLDGKGYRIVGPNAYWLGLDENVNYGISYPDKSRIREVMAVTVALGGNTIRSHSLGVSTGNSLSVWPNAYSTNLNAFDTIDYAIYAARAYGLRLIIPFTDQYTYYHGGKYDFIRWAGGDTSDGNSFYWNSDIVKIFKDYIKMYLNHVNTYTGVALKDDPTILGWETGNEFGAYMLGAGAPPATWTSNIASYIKSIAPNHLIFDGTNGLVDSSGFLRNTGVSVANVDVVTDHFYPALDWLLSKGQTMMGSYLKSFFIGELDWTGMKGGSDMASFYSTIESWGSSGSMAWNLMSHDGQCCNWIYHNDGYSIYYPNGHTQAEQASLLALAQHWHRMRGLTPPTVLAAVACPQLPIPS
;
A
#
# COMPACT_ATOMS: atom_id res chain seq x y z
N MET A 1 50.75 -34.89 35.68
CA MET A 1 50.01 -33.62 35.49
C MET A 1 48.85 -33.88 34.54
N LEU A 2 47.70 -33.30 34.83
CA LEU A 2 46.34 -33.69 34.42
C LEU A 2 45.96 -33.29 32.97
N THR A 3 44.97 -34.01 32.40
CA THR A 3 44.23 -33.75 31.14
C THR A 3 42.96 -32.90 31.39
N PRO A 4 42.29 -32.33 30.35
CA PRO A 4 41.17 -33.01 29.65
C PRO A 4 41.17 -32.76 28.10
N ARG A 5 40.92 -33.75 27.23
CA ARG A 5 39.68 -34.44 26.77
C ARG A 5 38.76 -33.62 25.81
N VAL A 6 38.78 -34.03 24.54
CA VAL A 6 37.73 -33.80 23.52
C VAL A 6 36.93 -35.10 23.38
N VAL A 7 35.60 -35.03 23.38
CA VAL A 7 34.69 -36.16 23.12
C VAL A 7 33.97 -35.90 21.79
N VAL A 8 34.16 -36.80 20.84
CA VAL A 8 33.35 -36.93 19.62
C VAL A 8 32.40 -38.09 19.84
N LEU A 9 31.09 -37.89 19.62
CA LEU A 9 30.11 -38.98 19.60
C LEU A 9 29.37 -38.98 18.27
N THR A 10 29.50 -40.10 17.57
CA THR A 10 28.77 -40.50 16.35
C THR A 10 27.50 -41.24 16.76
N LEU A 11 26.38 -41.05 16.04
CA LEU A 11 25.26 -42.00 16.06
C LEU A 11 24.57 -42.09 14.69
N ALA A 12 24.32 -43.33 14.31
CA ALA A 12 23.96 -43.82 12.99
C ALA A 12 22.46 -43.70 12.68
N TYR A 13 22.12 -43.53 11.40
CA TYR A 13 20.77 -43.69 10.87
C TYR A 13 20.60 -45.10 10.27
N SER A 14 19.59 -45.84 10.73
CA SER A 14 19.18 -47.12 10.16
C SER A 14 18.10 -46.93 9.09
N VAL A 15 18.26 -47.67 8.00
CA VAL A 15 17.36 -47.78 6.85
C VAL A 15 16.39 -48.94 7.08
N LEU A 16 15.11 -48.77 6.73
CA LEU A 16 14.21 -49.87 6.38
C LEU A 16 13.22 -49.42 5.28
N ARG A 17 13.28 -50.11 4.13
CA ARG A 17 12.32 -50.08 3.02
C ARG A 17 11.22 -51.13 3.26
N TRP A 18 10.10 -51.02 2.52
CA TRP A 18 9.32 -52.07 1.77
C TRP A 18 8.02 -51.40 1.24
N THR A 19 7.91 -51.02 -0.05
CA THR A 19 7.25 -51.70 -1.22
C THR A 19 5.69 -51.75 -1.27
N ALA A 20 5.12 -50.83 -2.08
CA ALA A 20 4.12 -50.90 -3.18
C ALA A 20 2.73 -51.66 -3.13
N LEU A 21 1.66 -50.84 -3.30
CA LEU A 21 0.43 -50.91 -4.20
C LEU A 21 -0.66 -52.01 -4.00
N PRO A 22 -1.91 -51.89 -4.57
CA PRO A 22 -2.84 -50.75 -4.81
C PRO A 22 -4.37 -51.05 -4.55
N GLN A 23 -5.25 -50.05 -4.82
CA GLN A 23 -6.70 -50.08 -5.19
C GLN A 23 -7.79 -49.57 -4.21
N ASP A 24 -8.36 -48.41 -4.59
CA ASP A 24 -9.76 -48.09 -4.96
C ASP A 24 -11.01 -48.34 -4.07
N LEU A 25 -11.98 -47.44 -4.27
CA LEU A 25 -13.44 -47.48 -3.98
C LEU A 25 -14.02 -46.96 -2.64
N SER A 26 -14.60 -45.75 -2.74
CA SER A 26 -16.01 -45.40 -2.48
C SER A 26 -16.64 -45.40 -1.06
N SER A 27 -17.39 -44.31 -0.83
CA SER A 27 -18.70 -44.20 -0.17
C SER A 27 -18.81 -43.96 1.36
N SER A 28 -19.37 -42.78 1.65
CA SER A 28 -20.50 -42.45 2.54
C SER A 28 -20.54 -42.86 4.03
N SER A 29 -20.90 -41.84 4.81
CA SER A 29 -21.92 -41.80 5.88
C SER A 29 -21.51 -42.03 7.35
N SER A 30 -21.62 -40.93 8.10
CA SER A 30 -22.29 -40.74 9.41
C SER A 30 -22.23 -41.84 10.48
N LEU A 31 -21.83 -41.47 11.71
CA LEU A 31 -22.68 -41.35 12.92
C LEU A 31 -21.81 -41.18 14.19
N ARG A 32 -22.17 -40.18 15.03
CA ARG A 32 -22.48 -40.21 16.49
C ARG A 32 -21.61 -41.15 17.38
N SER A 33 -21.20 -40.84 18.61
CA SER A 33 -21.71 -39.94 19.65
C SER A 33 -20.77 -39.93 20.87
N SER A 34 -20.68 -38.78 21.54
CA SER A 34 -20.75 -38.51 23.00
C SER A 34 -20.00 -39.38 24.03
N PHE A 35 -19.21 -38.71 24.89
CA PHE A 35 -19.29 -38.84 26.36
C PHE A 35 -18.99 -37.52 27.09
N PHE A 36 -19.83 -37.23 28.08
CA PHE A 36 -19.79 -36.16 29.10
C PHE A 36 -18.62 -36.40 30.10
N VAL A 37 -18.15 -35.43 30.91
CA VAL A 37 -18.75 -34.98 32.18
C VAL A 37 -18.31 -33.57 32.58
N SER A 38 -19.29 -32.86 33.14
CA SER A 38 -19.32 -31.51 33.71
C SER A 38 -18.93 -31.49 35.19
N ALA A 39 -18.45 -30.35 35.70
CA ALA A 39 -18.85 -29.88 37.03
C ALA A 39 -18.81 -28.35 37.09
N HIS A 40 -19.92 -27.79 37.57
CA HIS A 40 -20.30 -26.38 37.68
C HIS A 40 -20.09 -25.83 39.11
N SER A 41 -20.38 -24.53 39.22
CA SER A 41 -20.67 -23.70 40.41
C SER A 41 -19.44 -23.03 41.03
N GLY A 42 -19.40 -21.73 41.31
CA GLY A 42 -20.40 -20.66 41.38
C GLY A 42 -19.96 -19.69 42.50
N PRO A 43 -20.27 -18.38 42.46
CA PRO A 43 -19.41 -17.33 43.03
C PRO A 43 -19.95 -16.63 44.30
N SER A 44 -19.07 -15.98 45.06
CA SER A 44 -19.39 -14.96 46.09
C SER A 44 -18.10 -14.20 46.47
N SER A 45 -17.95 -12.91 46.13
CA SER A 45 -18.17 -11.73 46.98
C SER A 45 -17.27 -11.61 48.23
N GLY A 46 -16.55 -10.49 48.36
CA GLY A 46 -15.95 -10.10 49.65
C GLY A 46 -14.78 -9.12 49.54
N THR A 47 -14.93 -7.98 50.19
CA THR A 47 -14.10 -6.77 50.18
C THR A 47 -13.01 -6.73 51.26
N ALA A 48 -11.93 -5.99 50.94
CA ALA A 48 -11.19 -5.02 51.78
C ALA A 48 -10.21 -5.43 52.91
N HIS A 49 -9.21 -4.54 53.05
CA HIS A 49 -8.36 -4.16 54.19
C HIS A 49 -6.93 -4.73 54.36
N ASP A 50 -5.97 -3.85 54.01
CA ASP A 50 -4.94 -3.22 54.86
C ASP A 50 -3.78 -4.00 55.49
N ALA A 51 -2.61 -3.34 55.34
CA ALA A 51 -1.49 -3.18 56.28
C ALA A 51 -0.55 -4.37 56.49
N ALA A 52 0.73 -4.21 56.83
CA ALA A 52 1.70 -3.13 56.74
C ALA A 52 3.06 -3.76 57.14
N ALA A 53 4.13 -3.06 56.78
CA ALA A 53 5.54 -3.30 57.05
C ALA A 53 5.92 -3.89 58.42
N ALA A 54 7.02 -4.65 58.45
CA ALA A 54 8.09 -4.47 59.45
C ALA A 54 9.40 -5.14 59.00
N ALA A 55 10.50 -4.42 59.21
CA ALA A 55 11.86 -4.73 58.82
C ALA A 55 12.73 -5.26 60.00
N ALA A 56 13.92 -5.73 59.61
CA ALA A 56 15.19 -5.77 60.37
C ALA A 56 15.52 -7.02 61.22
N ALA A 57 16.61 -7.72 60.87
CA ALA A 57 17.94 -7.59 61.52
C ALA A 57 18.92 -8.73 61.13
N GLY A 58 20.21 -8.39 60.91
CA GLY A 58 21.37 -9.27 61.24
C GLY A 58 22.18 -9.93 60.10
N ARG A 59 23.36 -9.36 59.79
CA ARG A 59 24.48 -9.88 58.94
C ARG A 59 25.37 -10.94 59.67
N PRO A 60 26.48 -11.55 59.13
CA PRO A 60 27.14 -11.44 57.79
C PRO A 60 27.65 -12.76 57.09
N ALA A 61 27.97 -12.61 55.79
CA ALA A 61 29.05 -13.19 54.94
C ALA A 61 29.30 -14.72 54.80
N HIS A 62 29.26 -15.24 53.56
CA HIS A 62 30.44 -15.76 52.81
C HIS A 62 30.10 -16.12 51.35
N GLU A 63 31.00 -15.69 50.46
CA GLU A 63 31.44 -16.15 49.13
C GLU A 63 30.55 -16.99 48.17
N ASN A 64 30.50 -16.47 46.93
CA ASN A 64 30.66 -17.12 45.62
C ASN A 64 29.60 -18.12 45.12
N ASP A 65 28.77 -17.57 44.23
CA ASP A 65 28.53 -18.03 42.85
C ASP A 65 27.65 -19.26 42.53
N VAL A 66 26.70 -18.95 41.63
CA VAL A 66 25.95 -19.75 40.64
C VAL A 66 24.72 -20.54 41.11
N TYR A 67 23.50 -20.03 40.85
CA TYR A 67 22.64 -20.42 39.71
C TYR A 67 21.21 -19.80 39.81
N ALA A 68 20.70 -19.35 38.66
CA ALA A 68 19.29 -19.34 38.24
C ALA A 68 18.21 -18.55 39.02
N ALA A 69 17.76 -17.47 38.36
CA ALA A 69 16.39 -17.00 38.11
C ALA A 69 15.33 -16.97 39.23
N ALA A 70 14.82 -15.76 39.52
CA ALA A 70 13.39 -15.48 39.69
C ALA A 70 13.12 -13.95 39.63
N ASP A 71 12.26 -13.57 38.69
CA ASP A 71 11.14 -12.65 38.82
C ASP A 71 11.37 -11.13 39.04
N GLY A 72 11.05 -10.36 37.98
CA GLY A 72 10.26 -9.13 38.06
C GLY A 72 10.94 -7.86 38.58
N GLU A 73 11.46 -7.01 37.68
CA GLU A 73 11.12 -5.57 37.61
C GLU A 73 11.80 -4.88 36.39
N SER A 74 11.26 -3.72 36.02
CA SER A 74 11.35 -3.00 34.75
C SER A 74 12.74 -2.46 34.35
N LEU A 75 13.14 -2.66 33.10
CA LEU A 75 14.24 -1.92 32.45
C LEU A 75 13.73 -0.63 31.79
N SER A 76 13.42 0.36 32.63
CA SER A 76 13.41 1.78 32.27
C SER A 76 14.49 2.47 33.10
N SER A 77 15.74 2.46 32.63
CA SER A 77 16.83 3.39 33.02
C SER A 77 18.22 2.85 32.67
N VAL A 78 18.57 2.80 31.39
CA VAL A 78 20.00 2.89 31.00
C VAL A 78 20.05 3.63 29.68
N TYR A 79 20.47 4.90 29.71
CA TYR A 79 21.24 5.66 28.71
C TYR A 79 21.00 7.16 28.89
N GLU A 80 21.57 7.71 29.96
CA GLU A 80 22.00 9.11 30.01
C GLU A 80 23.48 9.14 30.41
N ARG A 81 24.26 9.94 29.67
CA ARG A 81 25.60 10.51 29.94
C ARG A 81 26.67 10.15 28.91
N ALA A 82 26.89 11.09 27.99
CA ALA A 82 28.18 11.71 27.63
C ALA A 82 27.96 12.55 26.35
N ALA A 83 28.52 13.72 26.10
CA ALA A 83 29.19 14.77 26.87
C ALA A 83 29.34 15.95 25.88
N TRP A 84 29.33 17.19 26.38
CA TRP A 84 29.62 18.42 25.62
C TRP A 84 31.13 18.60 25.40
N VAL A 85 31.55 19.13 24.24
CA VAL A 85 32.71 20.04 24.10
C VAL A 85 32.47 20.98 22.90
N ASP A 86 32.86 22.23 23.06
CA ASP A 86 32.72 23.38 22.13
C ASP A 86 34.12 23.94 21.76
N GLU A 87 34.17 24.90 20.82
CA GLU A 87 35.32 25.64 20.22
C GLU A 87 35.93 25.00 18.93
N GLY A 88 36.25 25.70 17.82
CA GLY A 88 36.32 27.12 17.46
C GLY A 88 37.46 27.36 16.42
N ASP A 89 37.14 28.02 15.30
CA ASP A 89 37.98 28.83 14.35
C ASP A 89 38.98 28.25 13.28
N LEU A 90 38.56 28.40 11.99
CA LEU A 90 39.23 29.00 10.78
C LEU A 90 40.43 28.29 10.05
N PRO A 91 40.75 28.57 8.74
CA PRO A 91 39.95 28.98 7.57
C PRO A 91 40.37 28.32 6.19
N GLN A 92 39.50 28.47 5.18
CA GLN A 92 39.70 28.72 3.72
C GLN A 92 40.81 28.02 2.86
N ASP A 93 40.37 27.34 1.78
CA ASP A 93 40.83 27.45 0.36
C ASP A 93 41.45 26.24 -0.39
N GLU A 94 40.95 26.11 -1.62
CA GLU A 94 41.54 25.59 -2.87
C GLU A 94 41.43 24.11 -3.32
N GLN A 95 41.02 24.01 -4.59
CA GLN A 95 40.82 22.87 -5.47
C GLN A 95 42.16 22.19 -5.83
N PHE A 96 42.18 20.88 -6.11
CA PHE A 96 42.71 20.32 -7.37
C PHE A 96 42.47 18.80 -7.46
N MET A 97 41.99 18.37 -8.62
CA MET A 97 41.75 16.99 -9.01
C MET A 97 43.03 16.32 -9.54
N ILE A 98 43.02 14.97 -9.57
CA ILE A 98 43.52 14.05 -10.63
C ILE A 98 44.40 12.91 -10.07
N GLY A 99 44.02 11.67 -10.41
CA GLY A 99 44.98 10.63 -10.82
C GLY A 99 44.92 9.32 -10.04
N GLY A 100 44.24 8.33 -10.62
CA GLY A 100 44.16 6.96 -10.10
C GLY A 100 45.26 6.01 -10.59
N ASP A 101 45.23 4.85 -9.93
CA ASP A 101 45.82 3.54 -10.25
C ASP A 101 47.34 3.33 -10.12
N SER A 102 47.73 2.47 -9.16
CA SER A 102 48.43 1.22 -9.51
C SER A 102 48.56 0.20 -8.35
N VAL A 103 48.41 -1.08 -8.74
CA VAL A 103 48.96 -2.33 -8.16
C VAL A 103 48.25 -2.98 -6.94
N LEU A 104 47.44 -4.02 -7.21
CA LEU A 104 47.35 -5.21 -6.35
C LEU A 104 47.37 -6.49 -7.20
N ARG A 105 48.41 -7.31 -6.99
CA ARG A 105 48.45 -8.74 -7.32
C ARG A 105 48.48 -9.54 -6.02
N ASN A 106 47.73 -10.65 -6.07
CA ASN A 106 47.82 -11.87 -5.27
C ASN A 106 47.15 -11.96 -3.88
N LEU A 107 46.05 -12.73 -3.92
CA LEU A 107 45.72 -13.90 -3.10
C LEU A 107 45.12 -13.68 -1.70
N GLY A 108 43.84 -14.08 -1.59
CA GLY A 108 43.38 -14.93 -0.49
C GLY A 108 42.35 -14.32 0.44
N HIS A 109 41.07 -14.68 0.20
CA HIS A 109 39.97 -14.84 1.16
C HIS A 109 40.41 -14.91 2.64
N VAL A 110 39.84 -14.23 3.64
CA VAL A 110 38.42 -13.99 4.02
C VAL A 110 38.41 -12.82 5.03
N GLY A 111 37.40 -11.93 4.97
CA GLY A 111 36.90 -11.19 6.15
C GLY A 111 37.13 -9.67 6.19
N SER A 112 36.04 -8.98 6.57
CA SER A 112 35.93 -7.57 6.99
C SER A 112 35.88 -6.49 5.89
N MET A 113 34.78 -5.73 5.86
CA MET A 113 34.67 -4.43 5.19
C MET A 113 34.01 -3.44 6.15
N LEU A 114 34.87 -2.85 6.99
CA LEU A 114 34.86 -1.46 7.43
C LEU A 114 36.23 -0.98 6.92
N ASP A 115 36.40 0.01 6.04
CA ASP A 115 35.94 1.40 6.07
C ASP A 115 35.95 1.99 4.65
N ASN A 116 35.08 2.96 4.35
CA ASN A 116 35.49 4.28 3.86
C ASN A 116 34.29 5.24 3.66
N GLU A 117 34.26 6.29 4.46
CA GLU A 117 33.66 7.59 4.12
C GLU A 117 34.77 8.48 3.51
N GLY A 118 34.53 9.43 2.60
CA GLY A 118 33.29 9.90 2.02
C GLY A 118 33.55 10.86 0.85
N SER A 119 32.52 11.08 0.05
CA SER A 119 32.24 12.32 -0.70
C SER A 119 30.84 12.23 -1.33
N GLY A 120 29.82 12.69 -0.60
CA GLY A 120 28.62 13.35 -1.15
C GLY A 120 27.67 12.61 -2.10
N GLY A 121 27.75 11.29 -2.23
CA GLY A 121 26.82 10.48 -3.02
C GLY A 121 26.85 9.03 -2.55
N ASP A 122 25.74 8.30 -2.75
CA ASP A 122 25.58 6.86 -2.41
C ASP A 122 25.29 6.47 -0.96
N LEU A 123 24.20 6.96 -0.39
CA LEU A 123 23.48 6.18 0.63
C LEU A 123 22.62 5.04 0.03
N ASP A 124 22.40 5.04 -1.29
CA ASP A 124 21.66 4.00 -2.03
C ASP A 124 22.45 2.70 -2.31
N LYS A 125 23.74 2.60 -1.95
CA LYS A 125 24.60 1.47 -2.35
C LYS A 125 24.92 0.44 -1.27
N ARG A 126 24.33 0.50 -0.07
CA ARG A 126 24.56 -0.54 0.96
C ARG A 126 23.63 -1.77 0.86
N TRP A 127 22.74 -1.83 -0.12
CA TRP A 127 21.91 -3.01 -0.44
C TRP A 127 21.35 -2.84 -1.87
N PRO A 128 21.04 -3.90 -2.65
CA PRO A 128 20.52 -3.71 -3.99
C PRO A 128 19.35 -2.71 -3.97
N PRO A 129 19.36 -1.70 -4.86
CA PRO A 129 18.23 -0.78 -5.00
C PRO A 129 16.96 -1.61 -5.21
N ASN A 130 15.83 -1.11 -4.71
CA ASN A 130 14.54 -1.73 -5.00
C ASN A 130 14.47 -1.96 -6.53
N PRO A 131 14.31 -3.21 -7.00
CA PRO A 131 14.49 -3.58 -8.40
C PRO A 131 13.55 -2.85 -9.36
N LYS A 132 12.49 -2.23 -8.82
CA LYS A 132 11.58 -1.32 -9.51
C LYS A 132 12.25 -0.02 -9.98
N TRP A 133 13.30 0.43 -9.29
CA TRP A 133 13.95 1.73 -9.51
C TRP A 133 15.36 1.63 -10.12
N THR A 134 15.79 0.44 -10.53
CA THR A 134 17.04 0.31 -11.31
C THR A 134 16.84 0.89 -12.71
N MET A 135 17.29 2.13 -12.95
CA MET A 135 17.28 2.76 -14.28
C MET A 135 18.00 1.89 -15.31
N ARG A 136 17.25 1.31 -16.27
CA ARG A 136 17.84 0.85 -17.54
C ARG A 136 17.90 2.03 -18.51
N LYS A 137 19.08 2.27 -19.08
CA LYS A 137 19.29 3.27 -20.15
C LYS A 137 18.22 3.10 -21.23
N SER A 138 17.50 4.17 -21.55
CA SER A 138 16.53 4.21 -22.65
C SER A 138 17.19 3.74 -23.95
N PRO A 139 16.51 2.93 -24.78
CA PRO A 139 16.94 2.72 -26.16
C PRO A 139 16.99 4.08 -26.88
N ALA A 140 18.06 4.34 -27.62
CA ALA A 140 18.21 5.59 -28.37
C ALA A 140 17.00 5.80 -29.31
N ALA A 141 16.29 6.91 -29.12
CA ALA A 141 15.22 7.32 -30.01
C ALA A 141 15.79 7.56 -31.41
N THR A 142 15.35 6.78 -32.40
CA THR A 142 15.58 7.07 -33.81
C THR A 142 14.68 8.24 -34.23
N THR A 143 15.30 9.39 -34.50
CA THR A 143 14.65 10.64 -34.93
C THR A 143 13.97 10.49 -36.30
N PRO A 144 12.66 10.76 -36.45
CA PRO A 144 12.07 10.99 -37.75
C PRO A 144 12.32 12.44 -38.18
N SER A 145 12.87 12.61 -39.39
CA SER A 145 13.11 13.91 -40.04
C SER A 145 11.79 14.64 -40.30
N ARG A 146 11.67 15.90 -39.84
CA ARG A 146 10.51 16.75 -40.11
C ARG A 146 10.93 18.01 -40.87
N THR A 147 10.53 18.06 -42.13
CA THR A 147 10.62 19.22 -43.02
C THR A 147 9.68 20.33 -42.53
N THR A 148 10.19 21.56 -42.43
CA THR A 148 9.45 22.74 -41.98
C THR A 148 8.77 23.47 -43.14
N THR A 149 7.48 23.79 -42.99
CA THR A 149 6.83 24.90 -43.72
C THR A 149 6.20 25.86 -42.72
N LYS A 150 6.54 27.14 -42.86
CA LYS A 150 6.05 28.29 -42.07
C LYS A 150 4.66 28.73 -42.56
N GLY A 151 3.80 29.12 -41.62
CA GLY A 151 2.59 29.89 -41.89
C GLY A 151 2.27 30.83 -40.72
N ASN A 152 2.20 32.13 -41.01
CA ASN A 152 1.93 33.24 -40.08
C ASN A 152 0.43 33.44 -39.82
N SER A 153 0.12 33.97 -38.63
CA SER A 153 -0.70 35.17 -38.36
C SER A 153 -1.74 34.98 -37.25
N ALA A 154 -1.59 35.81 -36.21
CA ALA A 154 -2.50 35.98 -35.10
C ALA A 154 -3.57 37.05 -35.40
N THR A 155 -4.76 36.89 -34.82
CA THR A 155 -5.76 37.95 -34.64
C THR A 155 -6.36 37.86 -33.22
N PRO A 156 -6.70 38.99 -32.56
CA PRO A 156 -7.09 39.02 -31.14
C PRO A 156 -8.60 38.87 -30.94
N VAL A 157 -9.00 38.21 -29.86
CA VAL A 157 -10.40 37.96 -29.47
C VAL A 157 -10.81 38.89 -28.32
N VAL A 158 -11.97 39.52 -28.48
CA VAL A 158 -12.69 40.40 -27.54
C VAL A 158 -13.62 39.57 -26.63
N PRO A 159 -13.79 39.88 -25.33
CA PRO A 159 -14.62 39.09 -24.41
C PRO A 159 -16.11 39.49 -24.48
N PRO A 160 -17.08 38.55 -24.31
CA PRO A 160 -18.48 38.90 -24.17
C PRO A 160 -18.95 38.99 -22.71
N ALA A 161 -20.00 39.79 -22.56
CA ALA A 161 -20.59 40.33 -21.33
C ALA A 161 -21.49 39.36 -20.54
N THR A 162 -21.59 39.67 -19.25
CA THR A 162 -22.41 39.03 -18.21
C THR A 162 -23.90 39.30 -18.42
N THR A 163 -24.76 38.29 -18.30
CA THR A 163 -26.21 38.45 -18.18
C THR A 163 -26.71 37.75 -16.92
N THR A 164 -27.32 38.54 -16.04
CA THR A 164 -27.96 38.10 -14.79
C THR A 164 -29.35 37.53 -15.10
N THR A 165 -29.69 36.36 -14.57
CA THR A 165 -31.07 35.86 -14.58
C THR A 165 -31.48 35.45 -13.17
N THR A 166 -32.57 36.05 -12.70
CA THR A 166 -33.24 35.81 -11.42
C THR A 166 -34.21 34.65 -11.58
N THR A 167 -34.25 33.73 -10.62
CA THR A 167 -35.32 32.72 -10.54
C THR A 167 -35.80 32.51 -9.10
N THR A 168 -37.12 32.49 -9.00
CA THR A 168 -38.00 32.56 -7.83
C THR A 168 -38.01 31.27 -7.01
N GLU A 169 -38.04 31.40 -5.69
CA GLU A 169 -38.28 30.31 -4.73
C GLU A 169 -39.71 29.75 -4.85
N THR A 170 -39.85 28.43 -4.71
CA THR A 170 -41.13 27.80 -4.39
C THR A 170 -40.93 26.75 -3.31
N THR A 171 -41.52 27.02 -2.16
CA THR A 171 -41.52 26.23 -0.94
C THR A 171 -42.53 25.09 -1.07
N THR A 172 -42.12 23.84 -0.78
CA THR A 172 -43.07 22.75 -0.53
C THR A 172 -42.67 21.96 0.72
N THR A 173 -43.58 21.93 1.68
CA THR A 173 -43.50 21.26 3.00
C THR A 173 -43.63 19.73 2.89
N MET A 174 -42.83 19.00 3.68
CA MET A 174 -42.87 17.54 3.84
C MET A 174 -43.62 17.12 5.12
N PRO A 175 -44.49 16.10 5.09
CA PRO A 175 -44.98 15.45 6.31
C PRO A 175 -44.02 14.34 6.77
N LYS A 176 -43.88 14.26 8.10
CA LYS A 176 -43.05 13.31 8.84
C LYS A 176 -43.86 12.04 9.12
N THR A 177 -43.34 10.87 8.75
CA THR A 177 -43.89 9.58 9.21
C THR A 177 -42.77 8.67 9.70
N THR A 178 -42.94 8.18 10.92
CA THR A 178 -42.05 7.27 11.64
C THR A 178 -42.54 5.84 11.43
N THR A 179 -41.67 4.91 11.02
CA THR A 179 -41.92 3.46 11.15
C THR A 179 -40.63 2.67 11.36
N THR A 180 -40.69 1.78 12.35
CA THR A 180 -39.68 0.83 12.84
C THR A 180 -39.29 -0.23 11.78
N PRO A 181 -38.02 -0.68 11.68
CA PRO A 181 -37.62 -1.65 10.65
C PRO A 181 -37.74 -3.10 11.11
N THR A 182 -38.42 -3.92 10.29
CA THR A 182 -38.36 -5.38 10.32
C THR A 182 -37.37 -5.85 9.24
N THR A 183 -36.48 -6.76 9.62
CA THR A 183 -35.38 -7.29 8.82
C THR A 183 -35.86 -8.30 7.76
N THR A 184 -35.60 -8.01 6.48
CA THR A 184 -35.60 -8.98 5.36
C THR A 184 -34.58 -8.48 4.32
N PRO A 185 -33.82 -9.34 3.61
CA PRO A 185 -32.74 -8.91 2.74
C PRO A 185 -33.27 -8.01 1.63
N VAL A 186 -32.79 -6.77 1.58
CA VAL A 186 -33.09 -5.85 0.49
C VAL A 186 -32.39 -6.39 -0.76
N GLN A 187 -33.12 -7.16 -1.57
CA GLN A 187 -32.93 -7.08 -3.01
C GLN A 187 -33.21 -5.63 -3.38
N ASN A 188 -32.25 -4.98 -4.06
CA ASN A 188 -32.42 -3.63 -4.58
C ASN A 188 -33.79 -3.49 -5.23
N PRO A 189 -34.55 -2.41 -4.96
CA PRO A 189 -35.80 -2.17 -5.67
C PRO A 189 -35.47 -2.15 -7.16
N ASN A 190 -36.16 -3.03 -7.90
CA ASN A 190 -36.12 -3.18 -9.36
C ASN A 190 -35.44 -2.01 -10.08
N VAL A 191 -34.13 -2.13 -10.32
CA VAL A 191 -33.55 -1.46 -11.47
C VAL A 191 -34.12 -2.21 -12.65
N THR A 192 -35.19 -1.67 -13.24
CA THR A 192 -35.61 -2.07 -14.57
C THR A 192 -34.40 -1.81 -15.46
N THR A 193 -33.61 -2.85 -15.73
CA THR A 193 -32.59 -2.80 -16.77
C THR A 193 -33.35 -2.73 -18.08
N THR A 194 -33.76 -1.53 -18.48
CA THR A 194 -33.98 -1.25 -19.88
C THR A 194 -32.64 -1.56 -20.53
N ALA A 195 -32.54 -2.73 -21.15
CA ALA A 195 -31.37 -3.12 -21.91
C ALA A 195 -31.32 -2.23 -23.15
N THR A 196 -30.95 -0.98 -22.97
CA THR A 196 -30.31 -0.19 -24.01
C THR A 196 -29.16 -1.05 -24.49
N GLY A 197 -29.24 -1.51 -25.74
CA GLY A 197 -28.21 -2.34 -26.35
C GLY A 197 -26.93 -1.51 -26.49
N TYR A 198 -26.13 -1.46 -25.42
CA TYR A 198 -24.85 -0.78 -25.43
C TYR A 198 -23.88 -1.60 -26.28
N THR A 199 -23.50 -1.06 -27.43
CA THR A 199 -22.33 -1.54 -28.15
C THR A 199 -21.08 -0.99 -27.47
N LEU A 200 -20.02 -1.79 -27.38
CA LEU A 200 -18.75 -1.30 -26.87
C LEU A 200 -18.30 -0.11 -27.75
N PRO A 201 -18.03 1.06 -27.18
CA PRO A 201 -17.60 2.21 -27.96
C PRO A 201 -16.31 1.82 -28.70
N LYS A 202 -16.31 2.03 -30.01
CA LYS A 202 -15.10 1.91 -30.82
C LYS A 202 -14.25 3.15 -30.58
N PRO A 203 -12.91 3.04 -30.43
CA PRO A 203 -12.03 4.20 -30.49
C PRO A 203 -12.28 5.01 -31.77
N PRO A 204 -12.07 6.34 -31.77
CA PRO A 204 -12.28 7.19 -32.94
C PRO A 204 -11.55 6.62 -34.18
N SER A 205 -12.33 6.14 -35.16
CA SER A 205 -11.81 5.27 -36.22
C SER A 205 -10.95 5.97 -37.28
N SER A 206 -10.79 7.29 -37.22
CA SER A 206 -9.97 8.06 -38.16
C SER A 206 -8.52 8.25 -37.71
N THR A 207 -8.20 8.00 -36.42
CA THR A 207 -6.86 8.26 -35.86
C THR A 207 -6.28 7.13 -35.02
N CYS A 208 -7.08 6.12 -34.66
CA CYS A 208 -6.70 5.10 -33.68
C CYS A 208 -6.79 3.69 -34.29
N GLY A 209 -5.91 2.78 -33.85
CA GLY A 209 -5.86 1.40 -34.32
C GLY A 209 -7.16 0.61 -34.08
N ALA A 210 -7.21 -0.63 -34.60
CA ALA A 210 -8.37 -1.51 -34.43
C ALA A 210 -8.79 -1.63 -32.94
N PRO A 211 -10.10 -1.76 -32.64
CA PRO A 211 -10.60 -1.72 -31.27
C PRO A 211 -9.95 -2.81 -30.39
N TYR A 212 -9.53 -2.41 -29.20
CA TYR A 212 -8.84 -3.25 -28.21
C TYR A 212 -9.71 -4.35 -27.58
N TYR A 213 -11.01 -4.39 -27.87
CA TYR A 213 -11.98 -5.21 -27.15
C TYR A 213 -12.90 -5.99 -28.10
N SER A 214 -12.72 -7.31 -28.18
CA SER A 214 -13.61 -8.19 -28.96
C SER A 214 -14.25 -9.30 -28.13
N ASN A 215 -13.62 -9.69 -27.01
CA ASN A 215 -14.11 -10.78 -26.18
C ASN A 215 -14.99 -10.26 -25.03
N THR A 216 -16.30 -10.45 -25.15
CA THR A 216 -17.29 -10.08 -24.13
C THR A 216 -17.72 -11.26 -23.26
N ALA A 217 -17.14 -12.45 -23.43
CA ALA A 217 -17.55 -13.66 -22.72
C ALA A 217 -17.29 -13.59 -21.20
N GLY A 218 -16.35 -12.75 -20.75
CA GLY A 218 -16.11 -12.47 -19.33
C GLY A 218 -17.02 -11.40 -18.73
N GLY A 219 -17.97 -10.88 -19.50
CA GLY A 219 -18.73 -9.68 -19.18
C GLY A 219 -18.11 -8.41 -19.78
N VAL A 220 -18.80 -7.30 -19.60
CA VAL A 220 -18.49 -6.01 -20.22
C VAL A 220 -18.75 -4.89 -19.22
N ILE A 221 -17.88 -3.89 -19.20
CA ILE A 221 -18.00 -2.66 -18.39
C ILE A 221 -17.96 -1.43 -19.31
N TYR A 222 -19.08 -0.72 -19.41
CA TYR A 222 -19.22 0.50 -20.23
C TYR A 222 -18.97 1.79 -19.44
N GLY A 223 -19.24 1.75 -18.14
CA GLY A 223 -19.18 2.90 -17.24
C GLY A 223 -19.48 2.47 -15.81
N ALA A 224 -19.46 3.42 -14.87
CA ALA A 224 -19.80 3.16 -13.47
C ALA A 224 -21.19 2.50 -13.37
N ARG A 225 -21.23 1.24 -12.94
CA ARG A 225 -22.46 0.43 -12.79
C ARG A 225 -23.22 0.17 -14.10
N ILE A 226 -22.56 0.32 -15.24
CA ILE A 226 -23.14 0.03 -16.57
C ILE A 226 -22.35 -1.13 -17.16
N GLY A 227 -22.95 -2.31 -17.22
CA GLY A 227 -22.27 -3.54 -17.66
C GLY A 227 -22.78 -4.80 -16.95
N ASN A 228 -22.43 -5.97 -17.46
CA ASN A 228 -22.88 -7.28 -16.96
C ASN A 228 -21.79 -8.00 -16.14
N VAL A 229 -21.18 -7.29 -15.19
CA VAL A 229 -20.24 -7.83 -14.20
C VAL A 229 -20.84 -7.76 -12.79
N ALA A 230 -20.21 -8.43 -11.83
CA ALA A 230 -20.61 -8.36 -10.42
C ALA A 230 -20.23 -7.01 -9.79
N TRP A 231 -21.18 -6.07 -9.74
CA TRP A 231 -20.99 -4.76 -9.15
C TRP A 231 -21.06 -4.76 -7.62
N ARG A 232 -20.20 -3.95 -6.98
CA ARG A 232 -20.31 -3.65 -5.54
C ARG A 232 -21.28 -2.50 -5.30
N ALA A 233 -21.91 -2.50 -4.13
CA ALA A 233 -22.64 -1.32 -3.64
C ALA A 233 -21.70 -0.11 -3.49
N VAL A 234 -22.27 1.09 -3.58
CA VAL A 234 -21.51 2.34 -3.36
C VAL A 234 -21.00 2.32 -1.91
N PRO A 235 -19.76 2.74 -1.63
CA PRO A 235 -19.28 2.87 -0.26
C PRO A 235 -20.13 3.88 0.54
N THR A 236 -20.88 3.38 1.50
CA THR A 236 -21.67 4.18 2.47
C THR A 236 -21.26 3.91 3.93
N SER A 237 -20.44 2.88 4.16
CA SER A 237 -19.93 2.48 5.46
C SER A 237 -18.42 2.18 5.42
N PHE A 238 -17.78 2.38 6.56
CA PHE A 238 -16.35 2.16 6.76
C PHE A 238 -16.04 0.69 6.99
N VAL A 239 -14.93 0.22 6.42
CA VAL A 239 -14.35 -1.07 6.76
C VAL A 239 -13.71 -0.95 8.15
N LYS A 240 -13.92 -1.97 8.99
CA LYS A 240 -13.42 -2.01 10.36
C LYS A 240 -12.53 -3.22 10.58
N ARG A 241 -11.53 -3.07 11.42
CA ARG A 241 -10.73 -4.20 11.92
C ARG A 241 -11.47 -4.91 13.06
N ASN A 242 -11.47 -6.23 13.01
CA ASN A 242 -11.92 -7.12 14.08
C ASN A 242 -10.83 -8.17 14.34
N GLY A 243 -10.05 -7.96 15.41
CA GLY A 243 -8.84 -8.75 15.67
C GLY A 243 -7.86 -8.65 14.50
N ALA A 244 -7.51 -9.79 13.92
CA ALA A 244 -6.66 -9.88 12.73
C ALA A 244 -7.42 -9.65 11.41
N TYR A 245 -8.75 -9.65 11.39
CA TYR A 245 -9.53 -9.60 10.15
C TYR A 245 -10.08 -8.21 9.89
N LEU A 246 -10.45 -7.94 8.64
CA LEU A 246 -11.24 -6.77 8.26
C LEU A 246 -12.68 -7.17 7.97
N THR A 247 -13.61 -6.26 8.25
CA THR A 247 -15.03 -6.47 8.06
C THR A 247 -15.70 -5.24 7.46
N LEU A 248 -16.72 -5.46 6.63
CA LEU A 248 -17.60 -4.45 6.10
C LEU A 248 -19.04 -4.90 6.36
N ASP A 249 -19.81 -4.10 7.08
CA ASP A 249 -21.20 -4.40 7.46
C ASP A 249 -21.35 -5.81 8.09
N GLY A 250 -20.40 -6.17 8.96
CA GLY A 250 -20.37 -7.46 9.67
C GLY A 250 -19.88 -8.65 8.84
N LYS A 251 -19.57 -8.47 7.55
CA LYS A 251 -19.04 -9.52 6.67
C LYS A 251 -17.53 -9.37 6.49
N GLY A 252 -16.82 -10.48 6.30
CA GLY A 252 -15.38 -10.47 6.03
C GLY A 252 -15.03 -9.61 4.81
N TYR A 253 -13.95 -8.84 4.91
CA TYR A 253 -13.42 -8.00 3.84
C TYR A 253 -11.95 -8.36 3.63
N ARG A 254 -11.58 -8.73 2.40
CA ARG A 254 -10.18 -8.92 2.00
C ARG A 254 -9.81 -7.87 0.97
N ILE A 255 -8.72 -7.16 1.20
CA ILE A 255 -8.24 -6.09 0.31
C ILE A 255 -7.63 -6.74 -0.92
N VAL A 256 -8.16 -6.43 -2.11
CA VAL A 256 -7.58 -6.85 -3.38
C VAL A 256 -7.71 -5.75 -4.44
N GLY A 257 -6.69 -5.60 -5.28
CA GLY A 257 -6.73 -4.72 -6.43
C GLY A 257 -5.35 -4.20 -6.85
N PRO A 258 -5.28 -3.21 -7.74
CA PRO A 258 -4.01 -2.68 -8.21
C PRO A 258 -3.52 -1.49 -7.38
N ASN A 259 -2.22 -1.25 -7.46
CA ASN A 259 -1.68 0.09 -7.29
C ASN A 259 -1.87 0.87 -8.59
N ALA A 260 -2.33 2.11 -8.50
CA ALA A 260 -2.33 3.08 -9.60
C ALA A 260 -1.77 4.38 -9.04
N TYR A 261 -0.45 4.51 -9.00
CA TYR A 261 0.23 5.51 -8.18
C TYR A 261 -0.01 6.97 -8.60
N TRP A 262 -0.50 7.19 -9.81
CA TRP A 262 -0.55 8.48 -10.52
C TRP A 262 -1.94 9.15 -10.57
N LEU A 263 -2.93 8.68 -9.79
CA LEU A 263 -4.32 9.18 -9.91
C LEU A 263 -4.53 10.65 -9.52
N GLY A 264 -3.66 11.24 -8.70
CA GLY A 264 -3.70 12.67 -8.34
C GLY A 264 -2.78 13.53 -9.19
N LEU A 265 -1.59 13.03 -9.51
CA LEU A 265 -0.56 13.69 -10.31
C LEU A 265 0.16 12.62 -11.13
N ASP A 266 0.43 12.86 -12.39
CA ASP A 266 1.00 11.88 -13.32
C ASP A 266 2.22 12.43 -14.05
N GLU A 267 3.24 11.59 -14.24
CA GLU A 267 4.47 11.88 -14.99
C GLU A 267 4.54 11.15 -16.33
N ASN A 268 3.63 10.20 -16.61
CA ASN A 268 3.81 9.23 -17.69
C ASN A 268 3.35 9.76 -19.06
N VAL A 269 2.58 10.86 -19.10
CA VAL A 269 2.15 11.48 -20.36
C VAL A 269 3.27 12.34 -20.92
N ASN A 270 3.88 11.89 -22.02
CA ASN A 270 5.03 12.56 -22.65
C ASN A 270 6.20 12.81 -21.68
N TYR A 271 6.33 12.01 -20.63
CA TYR A 271 7.32 12.20 -19.55
C TYR A 271 7.23 13.58 -18.87
N GLY A 272 6.03 14.18 -18.84
CA GLY A 272 5.76 15.47 -18.24
C GLY A 272 4.84 15.34 -17.03
N ILE A 273 5.19 16.03 -15.94
CA ILE A 273 4.36 16.10 -14.74
C ILE A 273 3.11 16.93 -15.05
N SER A 274 1.94 16.32 -14.93
CA SER A 274 0.65 16.92 -15.24
C SER A 274 -0.48 16.28 -14.45
N TYR A 275 -1.61 16.97 -14.34
CA TYR A 275 -2.83 16.37 -13.78
C TYR A 275 -3.39 15.33 -14.75
N PRO A 276 -3.71 14.10 -14.29
CA PRO A 276 -4.24 13.05 -15.17
C PRO A 276 -5.62 13.40 -15.74
N ASP A 277 -5.87 13.00 -16.99
CA ASP A 277 -7.20 13.14 -17.60
C ASP A 277 -8.23 12.26 -16.87
N LYS A 278 -9.40 12.83 -16.60
CA LYS A 278 -10.50 12.16 -15.89
C LYS A 278 -10.97 10.87 -16.59
N SER A 279 -10.85 10.77 -17.91
CA SER A 279 -11.14 9.53 -18.65
C SER A 279 -10.20 8.39 -18.30
N ARG A 280 -8.91 8.69 -18.09
CA ARG A 280 -7.90 7.71 -17.64
C ARG A 280 -8.18 7.22 -16.23
N ILE A 281 -8.57 8.14 -15.34
CA ILE A 281 -9.01 7.79 -13.99
C ILE A 281 -10.19 6.81 -14.06
N ARG A 282 -11.22 7.09 -14.88
CA ARG A 282 -12.37 6.19 -15.05
C ARG A 282 -11.98 4.82 -15.61
N GLU A 283 -11.05 4.76 -16.56
CA GLU A 283 -10.54 3.50 -17.11
C GLU A 283 -9.88 2.64 -16.02
N VAL A 284 -9.03 3.23 -15.17
CA VAL A 284 -8.42 2.53 -14.03
C VAL A 284 -9.48 1.94 -13.09
N MET A 285 -10.55 2.70 -12.81
CA MET A 285 -11.66 2.19 -11.99
C MET A 285 -12.34 0.99 -12.67
N ALA A 286 -12.63 1.10 -13.97
CA ALA A 286 -13.29 0.05 -14.73
C ALA A 286 -12.45 -1.23 -14.82
N VAL A 287 -11.15 -1.11 -15.12
CA VAL A 287 -10.21 -2.24 -15.16
C VAL A 287 -10.09 -2.90 -13.79
N THR A 288 -10.06 -2.12 -12.71
CA THR A 288 -10.03 -2.67 -11.35
C THR A 288 -11.27 -3.53 -11.08
N VAL A 289 -12.46 -3.07 -11.49
CA VAL A 289 -13.69 -3.88 -11.38
C VAL A 289 -13.60 -5.14 -12.26
N ALA A 290 -13.08 -5.01 -13.48
CA ALA A 290 -12.95 -6.12 -14.44
C ALA A 290 -12.05 -7.25 -13.93
N LEU A 291 -10.95 -6.90 -13.24
CA LEU A 291 -10.04 -7.86 -12.61
C LEU A 291 -10.62 -8.48 -11.32
N GLY A 292 -11.76 -8.00 -10.83
CA GLY A 292 -12.34 -8.42 -9.55
C GLY A 292 -11.74 -7.71 -8.34
N GLY A 293 -10.98 -6.64 -8.53
CA GLY A 293 -10.49 -5.79 -7.46
C GLY A 293 -11.63 -5.11 -6.69
N ASN A 294 -11.35 -4.67 -5.47
CA ASN A 294 -12.27 -3.90 -4.64
C ASN A 294 -11.66 -2.62 -4.05
N THR A 295 -10.35 -2.48 -4.15
CA THR A 295 -9.60 -1.37 -3.58
C THR A 295 -8.49 -0.98 -4.56
N ILE A 296 -8.15 0.30 -4.63
CA ILE A 296 -6.96 0.80 -5.35
C ILE A 296 -6.07 1.50 -4.33
N ARG A 297 -4.75 1.28 -4.40
CA ARG A 297 -3.77 2.09 -3.67
C ARG A 297 -3.15 3.10 -4.61
N SER A 298 -3.06 4.36 -4.21
CA SER A 298 -2.56 5.43 -5.07
C SER A 298 -1.75 6.44 -4.29
N HIS A 299 -0.49 6.61 -4.67
CA HIS A 299 0.47 7.49 -3.99
C HIS A 299 0.06 8.94 -4.14
N SER A 300 -0.02 9.44 -5.37
CA SER A 300 -0.25 10.86 -5.68
C SER A 300 -1.60 11.41 -5.23
N LEU A 301 -2.52 10.56 -4.73
CA LEU A 301 -3.70 11.06 -4.04
C LEU A 301 -3.29 11.78 -2.75
N GLY A 302 -2.36 11.24 -1.95
CA GLY A 302 -1.95 11.82 -0.66
C GLY A 302 -0.48 12.18 -0.55
N VAL A 303 0.41 11.58 -1.35
CA VAL A 303 1.77 12.07 -1.55
C VAL A 303 1.69 13.17 -2.57
N SER A 304 1.55 14.40 -2.10
CA SER A 304 1.40 15.56 -2.97
C SER A 304 2.14 16.74 -2.36
N THR A 305 3.48 16.67 -2.43
CA THR A 305 4.41 17.66 -1.87
C THR A 305 5.55 18.02 -2.83
N GLY A 306 6.15 19.19 -2.65
CA GLY A 306 7.44 19.56 -3.27
C GLY A 306 7.40 19.96 -4.75
N ASN A 307 6.32 19.65 -5.48
CA ASN A 307 6.12 20.06 -6.87
C ASN A 307 5.12 21.24 -6.98
N SER A 308 5.28 22.12 -7.97
CA SER A 308 4.35 23.26 -8.18
C SER A 308 2.90 22.84 -8.46
N LEU A 309 2.67 21.62 -8.96
CA LEU A 309 1.36 21.02 -9.17
C LEU A 309 0.88 20.15 -7.99
N SER A 310 1.69 19.98 -6.96
CA SER A 310 1.28 19.26 -5.75
C SER A 310 0.32 20.09 -4.90
N VAL A 311 -0.41 19.43 -3.99
CA VAL A 311 -1.25 20.08 -2.97
C VAL A 311 -0.41 21.04 -2.13
N TRP A 312 0.75 20.61 -1.64
CA TRP A 312 1.72 21.46 -0.96
C TRP A 312 3.00 21.65 -1.79
N PRO A 313 3.08 22.67 -2.66
CA PRO A 313 4.30 22.95 -3.42
C PRO A 313 5.46 23.40 -2.52
N ASN A 314 5.16 23.97 -1.37
CA ASN A 314 6.08 24.28 -0.29
C ASN A 314 5.34 24.18 1.05
N ALA A 315 6.08 24.21 2.16
CA ALA A 315 5.46 24.23 3.46
C ALA A 315 4.50 25.41 3.59
N TYR A 316 3.28 25.11 4.03
CA TYR A 316 2.23 26.08 4.36
C TYR A 316 1.55 26.79 3.18
N SER A 317 1.83 26.43 1.93
CA SER A 317 1.04 26.86 0.77
C SER A 317 0.18 25.71 0.26
N THR A 318 -1.12 25.95 0.07
CA THR A 318 -2.05 24.94 -0.47
C THR A 318 -2.51 25.33 -1.87
N ASN A 319 -2.11 24.54 -2.86
CA ASN A 319 -2.60 24.65 -4.23
C ASN A 319 -3.90 23.86 -4.38
N LEU A 320 -5.03 24.57 -4.38
CA LEU A 320 -6.35 23.95 -4.48
C LEU A 320 -6.63 23.30 -5.84
N ASN A 321 -5.90 23.66 -6.90
CA ASN A 321 -6.09 23.04 -8.22
C ASN A 321 -5.68 21.56 -8.23
N ALA A 322 -4.73 21.17 -7.37
CA ALA A 322 -4.31 19.77 -7.23
C ALA A 322 -5.46 18.86 -6.76
N PHE A 323 -6.44 19.42 -6.04
CA PHE A 323 -7.58 18.65 -5.56
C PHE A 323 -8.57 18.29 -6.67
N ASP A 324 -8.56 18.89 -7.86
CA ASP A 324 -9.55 18.52 -8.90
C ASP A 324 -9.43 17.04 -9.32
N THR A 325 -8.22 16.56 -9.57
CA THR A 325 -7.99 15.15 -9.95
C THR A 325 -8.08 14.21 -8.75
N ILE A 326 -7.59 14.63 -7.58
CA ILE A 326 -7.71 13.86 -6.34
C ILE A 326 -9.18 13.65 -5.97
N ASP A 327 -9.96 14.73 -5.97
CA ASP A 327 -11.39 14.68 -5.64
C ASP A 327 -12.16 13.83 -6.66
N TYR A 328 -11.84 14.00 -7.95
CA TYR A 328 -12.46 13.21 -9.01
C TYR A 328 -12.11 11.72 -8.90
N ALA A 329 -10.88 11.35 -8.53
CA ALA A 329 -10.50 9.95 -8.33
C ALA A 329 -11.27 9.31 -7.18
N ILE A 330 -11.46 10.03 -6.06
CA ILE A 330 -12.29 9.57 -4.94
C ILE A 330 -13.75 9.43 -5.38
N TYR A 331 -14.29 10.42 -6.09
CA TYR A 331 -15.64 10.35 -6.65
C TYR A 331 -15.82 9.17 -7.61
N ALA A 332 -14.87 8.95 -8.51
CA ALA A 332 -14.90 7.84 -9.46
C ALA A 332 -14.81 6.49 -8.75
N ALA A 333 -13.92 6.33 -7.76
CA ALA A 333 -13.85 5.11 -6.96
C ALA A 333 -15.20 4.81 -6.29
N ARG A 334 -15.87 5.83 -5.71
CA ARG A 334 -17.21 5.71 -5.12
C ARG A 334 -18.22 5.18 -6.14
N ALA A 335 -18.29 5.81 -7.31
CA ALA A 335 -19.25 5.45 -8.36
C ALA A 335 -19.09 3.99 -8.81
N TYR A 336 -17.86 3.53 -8.97
CA TYR A 336 -17.52 2.16 -9.36
C TYR A 336 -17.60 1.14 -8.19
N GLY A 337 -17.90 1.58 -6.96
CA GLY A 337 -18.02 0.68 -5.80
C GLY A 337 -16.67 0.24 -5.21
N LEU A 338 -15.60 0.97 -5.53
CA LEU A 338 -14.23 0.72 -5.10
C LEU A 338 -13.89 1.55 -3.86
N ARG A 339 -12.79 1.18 -3.19
CA ARG A 339 -12.21 1.96 -2.09
C ARG A 339 -10.76 2.34 -2.36
N LEU A 340 -10.23 3.30 -1.60
CA LEU A 340 -8.89 3.85 -1.79
C LEU A 340 -7.99 3.70 -0.55
N ILE A 341 -6.75 3.27 -0.74
CA ILE A 341 -5.67 3.39 0.25
C ILE A 341 -4.76 4.54 -0.19
N ILE A 342 -4.52 5.49 0.71
CA ILE A 342 -3.83 6.74 0.39
C ILE A 342 -2.68 6.95 1.39
N PRO A 343 -1.41 6.87 0.96
CA PRO A 343 -0.27 7.27 1.77
C PRO A 343 -0.13 8.80 1.82
N PHE A 344 0.31 9.33 2.98
CA PHE A 344 0.51 10.77 3.16
C PHE A 344 1.88 11.29 2.71
N THR A 345 2.85 10.40 2.58
CA THR A 345 4.19 10.73 2.11
C THR A 345 4.87 9.50 1.52
N ASP A 346 6.10 9.65 1.08
CA ASP A 346 6.91 8.60 0.48
C ASP A 346 8.26 8.50 1.18
N GLN A 347 8.79 7.29 1.33
CA GLN A 347 10.16 7.07 1.79
C GLN A 347 11.17 7.72 0.84
N TYR A 348 10.85 7.84 -0.45
CA TYR A 348 11.77 8.31 -1.49
C TYR A 348 11.58 9.78 -1.86
N THR A 349 12.51 10.33 -2.64
CA THR A 349 12.32 11.63 -3.31
C THR A 349 11.85 11.38 -4.73
N TYR A 350 10.61 11.77 -5.05
CA TYR A 350 10.03 11.56 -6.39
C TYR A 350 9.18 12.75 -6.84
N TYR A 351 8.62 12.71 -8.06
CA TYR A 351 7.91 13.86 -8.65
C TYR A 351 6.67 14.30 -7.86
N HIS A 352 6.03 13.35 -7.16
CA HIS A 352 4.85 13.59 -6.31
C HIS A 352 5.24 13.98 -4.87
N GLY A 353 6.53 14.00 -4.56
CA GLY A 353 7.08 14.37 -3.26
C GLY A 353 7.49 13.18 -2.39
N GLY A 354 7.86 13.48 -1.14
CA GLY A 354 8.21 12.48 -0.14
C GLY A 354 8.71 13.08 1.17
N LYS A 355 9.19 12.23 2.09
CA LYS A 355 9.57 12.65 3.44
C LYS A 355 10.66 13.73 3.45
N TYR A 356 11.50 13.73 2.42
CA TYR A 356 12.58 14.71 2.24
C TYR A 356 12.10 16.13 1.98
N ASP A 357 10.86 16.32 1.49
CA ASP A 357 10.27 17.66 1.39
C ASP A 357 10.08 18.27 2.78
N PHE A 358 9.55 17.50 3.72
CA PHE A 358 9.34 17.92 5.10
C PHE A 358 10.67 18.18 5.82
N ILE A 359 11.67 17.32 5.60
CA ILE A 359 13.03 17.53 6.14
C ILE A 359 13.59 18.86 5.63
N ARG A 360 13.52 19.09 4.32
CA ARG A 360 14.02 20.32 3.69
C ARG A 360 13.29 21.56 4.19
N TRP A 361 11.97 21.52 4.32
CA TRP A 361 11.18 22.66 4.79
C TRP A 361 11.42 23.03 6.25
N ALA A 362 11.81 22.06 7.08
CA ALA A 362 12.24 22.32 8.45
C ALA A 362 13.70 22.81 8.55
N GLY A 363 14.43 22.90 7.44
CA GLY A 363 15.86 23.21 7.44
C GLY A 363 16.75 22.05 7.89
N GLY A 364 16.23 20.81 7.89
CA GLY A 364 16.99 19.62 8.25
C GLY A 364 17.92 19.14 7.14
N ASP A 365 18.90 18.32 7.51
CA ASP A 365 19.80 17.67 6.55
C ASP A 365 19.09 16.53 5.81
N THR A 366 18.87 16.71 4.51
CA THR A 366 18.26 15.69 3.65
C THR A 366 19.14 14.47 3.42
N SER A 367 20.41 14.48 3.82
CA SER A 367 21.25 13.27 3.85
C SER A 367 20.85 12.32 4.99
N ASP A 368 20.32 12.85 6.10
CA ASP A 368 19.73 12.08 7.19
C ASP A 368 18.21 11.93 7.00
N GLY A 369 17.81 10.94 6.21
CA GLY A 369 16.40 10.59 6.02
C GLY A 369 15.70 10.10 7.29
N ASN A 370 16.43 9.76 8.37
CA ASN A 370 15.85 9.31 9.64
C ASN A 370 15.44 10.48 10.55
N SER A 371 15.98 11.68 10.31
CA SER A 371 15.54 12.93 10.97
C SER A 371 14.03 13.13 10.92
N PHE A 372 13.38 12.67 9.84
CA PHE A 372 11.92 12.68 9.69
C PHE A 372 11.16 12.03 10.86
N TYR A 373 11.76 11.03 11.52
CA TYR A 373 11.12 10.28 12.59
C TYR A 373 11.32 10.87 13.99
N TRP A 374 12.36 11.67 14.22
CA TRP A 374 12.71 12.12 15.57
C TRP A 374 12.78 13.64 15.73
N ASN A 375 12.98 14.39 14.65
CA ASN A 375 12.99 15.85 14.72
C ASN A 375 11.55 16.39 14.86
N SER A 376 11.29 17.12 15.95
CA SER A 376 9.95 17.60 16.28
C SER A 376 9.39 18.60 15.28
N ASP A 377 10.24 19.42 14.65
CA ASP A 377 9.80 20.43 13.68
C ASP A 377 9.36 19.76 12.37
N ILE A 378 10.10 18.75 11.91
CA ILE A 378 9.73 17.96 10.73
C ILE A 378 8.39 17.24 10.98
N VAL A 379 8.26 16.58 12.13
CA VAL A 379 7.01 15.90 12.53
C VAL A 379 5.84 16.88 12.64
N LYS A 380 6.09 18.11 13.10
CA LYS A 380 5.06 19.15 13.17
C LYS A 380 4.57 19.53 11.77
N ILE A 381 5.46 19.81 10.82
CA ILE A 381 5.07 20.16 9.44
C ILE A 381 4.28 19.02 8.81
N PHE A 382 4.69 17.78 9.02
CA PHE A 382 3.97 16.61 8.52
C PHE A 382 2.55 16.49 9.11
N LYS A 383 2.39 16.74 10.41
CA LYS A 383 1.07 16.81 11.05
C LYS A 383 0.21 17.96 10.55
N ASP A 384 0.80 19.10 10.23
CA ASP A 384 0.08 20.23 9.65
C ASP A 384 -0.45 19.85 8.26
N TYR A 385 0.34 19.12 7.46
CA TYR A 385 -0.10 18.58 6.15
C TYR A 385 -1.27 17.61 6.31
N ILE A 386 -1.12 16.60 7.18
CA ILE A 386 -2.17 15.60 7.46
C ILE A 386 -3.47 16.29 7.86
N LYS A 387 -3.41 17.29 8.76
CA LYS A 387 -4.60 17.98 9.24
C LYS A 387 -5.27 18.80 8.14
N MET A 388 -4.51 19.52 7.34
CA MET A 388 -5.04 20.25 6.18
C MET A 388 -5.74 19.27 5.24
N TYR A 389 -5.04 18.20 4.84
CA TYR A 389 -5.50 17.25 3.85
C TYR A 389 -6.78 16.54 4.28
N LEU A 390 -6.82 16.01 5.52
CA LEU A 390 -7.98 15.30 6.06
C LEU A 390 -9.24 16.19 6.20
N ASN A 391 -9.08 17.50 6.37
CA ASN A 391 -10.20 18.44 6.49
C ASN A 391 -10.65 19.03 5.15
N HIS A 392 -9.99 18.72 4.03
CA HIS A 392 -10.46 19.10 2.70
C HIS A 392 -11.83 18.49 2.42
N VAL A 393 -12.73 19.28 1.82
CA VAL A 393 -14.06 18.83 1.39
C VAL A 393 -14.00 18.57 -0.10
N ASN A 394 -14.19 17.30 -0.45
CA ASN A 394 -14.18 16.88 -1.84
C ASN A 394 -15.29 17.58 -2.62
N THR A 395 -14.93 18.26 -3.69
CA THR A 395 -15.84 19.11 -4.48
C THR A 395 -16.86 18.32 -5.31
N TYR A 396 -16.56 17.06 -5.65
CA TYR A 396 -17.47 16.19 -6.40
C TYR A 396 -18.45 15.43 -5.49
N THR A 397 -18.08 15.17 -4.24
CA THR A 397 -18.89 14.39 -3.31
C THR A 397 -19.56 15.21 -2.21
N GLY A 398 -19.02 16.41 -1.93
CA GLY A 398 -19.44 17.25 -0.81
C GLY A 398 -19.03 16.71 0.57
N VAL A 399 -18.18 15.68 0.63
CA VAL A 399 -17.78 15.00 1.87
C VAL A 399 -16.34 15.35 2.22
N ALA A 400 -16.09 15.68 3.49
CA ALA A 400 -14.72 15.86 3.98
C ALA A 400 -13.94 14.55 3.89
N LEU A 401 -12.65 14.58 3.52
CA LEU A 401 -11.88 13.36 3.30
C LEU A 401 -11.84 12.45 4.54
N LYS A 402 -11.77 13.04 5.74
CA LYS A 402 -11.86 12.34 7.04
C LYS A 402 -13.20 11.62 7.31
N ASP A 403 -14.25 11.96 6.55
CA ASP A 403 -15.60 11.43 6.70
C ASP A 403 -16.04 10.59 5.48
N ASP A 404 -15.18 10.41 4.47
CA ASP A 404 -15.54 9.71 3.23
C ASP A 404 -15.25 8.19 3.32
N PRO A 405 -16.28 7.31 3.35
CA PRO A 405 -16.11 5.85 3.41
C PRO A 405 -15.59 5.21 2.12
N THR A 406 -15.42 6.00 1.05
CA THR A 406 -14.72 5.57 -0.16
C THR A 406 -13.23 5.40 0.10
N ILE A 407 -12.68 6.17 1.04
CA ILE A 407 -11.30 5.95 1.51
C ILE A 407 -11.35 4.78 2.49
N LEU A 408 -10.64 3.70 2.18
CA LEU A 408 -10.51 2.52 3.03
C LEU A 408 -9.71 2.87 4.29
N GLY A 409 -8.62 3.60 4.09
CA GLY A 409 -7.73 4.00 5.16
C GLY A 409 -6.54 4.81 4.68
N TRP A 410 -5.81 5.30 5.66
CA TRP A 410 -4.65 6.17 5.49
C TRP A 410 -3.38 5.39 5.81
N GLU A 411 -2.36 5.56 4.98
CA GLU A 411 -1.05 4.94 5.18
C GLU A 411 -0.06 6.01 5.64
N THR A 412 0.71 5.73 6.71
CA THR A 412 1.58 6.78 7.29
C THR A 412 2.65 7.26 6.32
N GLY A 413 3.06 6.40 5.38
CA GLY A 413 3.86 6.75 4.21
C GLY A 413 4.13 5.51 3.35
N ASN A 414 4.57 5.70 2.11
CA ASN A 414 4.94 4.62 1.21
C ASN A 414 6.35 4.08 1.55
N GLU A 415 6.46 2.74 1.64
CA GLU A 415 7.72 2.00 1.79
C GLU A 415 8.66 2.48 2.91
N PHE A 416 8.13 2.87 4.07
CA PHE A 416 8.99 3.26 5.17
C PHE A 416 9.92 2.12 5.60
N GLY A 417 11.17 2.51 5.89
CA GLY A 417 12.28 1.60 6.12
C GLY A 417 12.93 1.06 4.84
N ALA A 418 12.40 1.38 3.66
CA ALA A 418 12.85 0.84 2.36
C ALA A 418 12.79 -0.69 2.33
N TYR A 419 13.25 -1.30 1.21
CA TYR A 419 13.18 -2.75 1.02
C TYR A 419 13.78 -3.54 2.18
N MET A 420 12.97 -4.44 2.76
CA MET A 420 13.32 -5.26 3.94
C MET A 420 13.88 -4.41 5.09
N LEU A 421 13.32 -3.22 5.31
CA LEU A 421 13.69 -2.32 6.39
C LEU A 421 15.19 -1.91 6.38
N GLY A 422 15.84 -1.93 5.21
CA GLY A 422 17.27 -1.62 5.05
C GLY A 422 17.67 -0.19 5.41
N ALA A 423 16.73 0.75 5.39
CA ALA A 423 16.92 2.14 5.87
C ALA A 423 16.54 2.33 7.35
N GLY A 424 16.13 1.26 8.04
CA GLY A 424 15.67 1.29 9.42
C GLY A 424 14.16 1.46 9.54
N ALA A 425 13.53 0.59 10.34
CA ALA A 425 12.09 0.68 10.59
C ALA A 425 11.73 1.99 11.31
N PRO A 426 10.57 2.60 10.99
CA PRO A 426 10.04 3.71 11.78
C PRO A 426 9.97 3.34 13.27
N PRO A 427 10.40 4.21 14.20
CA PRO A 427 10.24 3.95 15.62
C PRO A 427 8.77 3.78 16.02
N ALA A 428 8.47 2.82 16.90
CA ALA A 428 7.10 2.58 17.39
C ALA A 428 6.46 3.85 18.00
N THR A 429 7.27 4.68 18.66
CA THR A 429 6.87 5.95 19.25
C THR A 429 6.42 6.96 18.19
N TRP A 430 7.15 7.06 17.08
CA TRP A 430 6.78 7.92 15.95
C TRP A 430 5.51 7.40 15.27
N THR A 431 5.45 6.10 14.96
CA THR A 431 4.27 5.49 14.33
C THR A 431 3.03 5.66 15.20
N SER A 432 3.15 5.44 16.52
CA SER A 432 2.07 5.68 17.49
C SER A 432 1.63 7.14 17.51
N ASN A 433 2.58 8.08 17.46
CA ASN A 433 2.32 9.51 17.45
C ASN A 433 1.50 9.92 16.20
N ILE A 434 1.94 9.52 15.01
CA ILE A 434 1.26 9.84 13.76
C ILE A 434 -0.09 9.13 13.65
N ALA A 435 -0.16 7.83 13.97
CA ALA A 435 -1.41 7.07 13.92
C ALA A 435 -2.47 7.64 14.87
N SER A 436 -2.07 8.02 16.09
CA SER A 436 -2.97 8.64 17.07
C SER A 436 -3.45 10.02 16.61
N TYR A 437 -2.56 10.80 15.99
CA TYR A 437 -2.93 12.09 15.43
C TYR A 437 -3.95 11.95 14.28
N ILE A 438 -3.74 11.03 13.35
CA ILE A 438 -4.71 10.75 12.28
C ILE A 438 -6.05 10.30 12.88
N LYS A 439 -6.06 9.35 13.83
CA LYS A 439 -7.30 8.88 14.49
C LYS A 439 -8.04 9.99 15.23
N SER A 440 -7.34 11.00 15.75
CA SER A 440 -7.99 12.16 16.39
C SER A 440 -8.77 13.05 15.41
N ILE A 441 -8.48 12.96 14.12
CA ILE A 441 -9.12 13.75 13.05
C ILE A 441 -10.10 12.88 12.23
N ALA A 442 -9.69 11.67 11.88
CA ALA A 442 -10.40 10.71 11.03
C ALA A 442 -10.59 9.37 11.77
N PRO A 443 -11.42 9.31 12.83
CA PRO A 443 -11.51 8.15 13.73
C PRO A 443 -12.07 6.89 13.07
N ASN A 444 -12.79 7.02 11.95
CA ASN A 444 -13.50 5.93 11.29
C ASN A 444 -12.65 5.14 10.27
N HIS A 445 -11.55 5.73 9.78
CA HIS A 445 -10.69 5.13 8.77
C HIS A 445 -9.69 4.14 9.37
N LEU A 446 -9.32 3.11 8.61
CA LEU A 446 -8.20 2.24 8.97
C LEU A 446 -6.87 2.99 8.86
N ILE A 447 -5.88 2.59 9.67
CA ILE A 447 -4.50 3.09 9.57
C ILE A 447 -3.57 1.95 9.15
N PHE A 448 -2.81 2.18 8.08
CA PHE A 448 -1.75 1.32 7.57
C PHE A 448 -0.41 1.89 8.04
N ASP A 449 0.49 1.04 8.53
CA ASP A 449 1.83 1.49 8.95
C ASP A 449 2.69 1.94 7.76
N GLY A 450 2.56 1.31 6.59
CA GLY A 450 3.20 1.75 5.36
C GLY A 450 4.67 1.33 5.21
N THR A 451 5.09 0.35 6.00
CA THR A 451 6.44 -0.21 5.95
C THR A 451 6.64 -1.13 4.74
N ASN A 452 7.85 -1.13 4.19
CA ASN A 452 8.30 -2.15 3.23
C ASN A 452 9.13 -3.21 3.98
N GLY A 453 8.45 -4.20 4.53
CA GLY A 453 9.08 -5.27 5.30
C GLY A 453 8.39 -5.49 6.63
N LEU A 454 8.06 -6.75 6.91
CA LEU A 454 7.81 -7.19 8.28
C LEU A 454 9.13 -7.51 9.01
N VAL A 455 10.07 -8.11 8.28
CA VAL A 455 11.39 -8.53 8.77
C VAL A 455 12.53 -7.78 8.09
N ASP A 456 13.68 -7.71 8.75
CA ASP A 456 14.92 -7.23 8.13
C ASP A 456 15.59 -8.31 7.23
N SER A 457 16.70 -7.95 6.60
CA SER A 457 17.52 -8.85 5.78
C SER A 457 18.08 -10.06 6.54
N SER A 458 18.16 -9.99 7.87
CA SER A 458 18.52 -11.11 8.74
C SER A 458 17.31 -11.99 9.09
N GLY A 459 16.12 -11.61 8.64
CA GLY A 459 14.87 -12.31 8.84
C GLY A 459 14.27 -12.13 10.23
N PHE A 460 14.72 -11.14 11.01
CA PHE A 460 14.12 -10.84 12.31
C PHE A 460 12.97 -9.84 12.15
N LEU A 461 11.91 -10.00 12.97
CA LEU A 461 10.83 -9.02 13.06
C LEU A 461 11.41 -7.66 13.48
N ARG A 462 11.25 -6.66 12.61
CA ARG A 462 11.69 -5.27 12.85
C ARG A 462 10.60 -4.23 12.61
N ASN A 463 9.54 -4.61 11.91
CA ASN A 463 8.39 -3.74 11.77
C ASN A 463 7.78 -3.47 13.15
N THR A 464 7.78 -2.20 13.55
CA THR A 464 7.28 -1.75 14.84
C THR A 464 5.76 -1.53 14.86
N GLY A 465 5.12 -1.41 13.69
CA GLY A 465 3.67 -1.21 13.54
C GLY A 465 2.84 -2.33 14.17
N VAL A 466 3.39 -3.54 14.25
CA VAL A 466 2.75 -4.71 14.89
C VAL A 466 2.33 -4.46 16.35
N SER A 467 3.03 -3.59 17.08
CA SER A 467 2.78 -3.28 18.48
C SER A 467 2.03 -1.96 18.73
N VAL A 468 1.75 -1.19 17.67
CA VAL A 468 1.11 0.12 17.80
C VAL A 468 -0.42 -0.02 17.84
N ALA A 469 -1.05 0.46 18.91
CA ALA A 469 -2.49 0.29 19.16
C ALA A 469 -3.37 0.82 17.99
N ASN A 470 -3.05 2.03 17.51
CA ASN A 470 -3.82 2.72 16.46
C ASN A 470 -3.45 2.34 15.02
N VAL A 471 -2.50 1.44 14.81
CA VAL A 471 -2.27 0.78 13.50
C VAL A 471 -3.28 -0.34 13.36
N ASP A 472 -4.05 -0.37 12.29
CA ASP A 472 -5.02 -1.44 12.03
C ASP A 472 -4.42 -2.53 11.13
N VAL A 473 -3.63 -2.11 10.15
CA VAL A 473 -3.09 -2.98 9.11
C VAL A 473 -1.58 -2.81 9.04
N VAL A 474 -0.86 -3.92 9.09
CA VAL A 474 0.60 -3.99 8.97
C VAL A 474 0.96 -4.42 7.55
N THR A 475 1.89 -3.71 6.91
CA THR A 475 2.18 -3.87 5.48
C THR A 475 3.54 -4.49 5.18
N ASP A 476 3.62 -5.19 4.04
CA ASP A 476 4.86 -5.65 3.43
C ASP A 476 4.73 -5.67 1.90
N HIS A 477 5.85 -5.58 1.17
CA HIS A 477 5.92 -5.55 -0.29
C HIS A 477 6.83 -6.68 -0.80
N PHE A 478 6.48 -7.30 -1.93
CA PHE A 478 7.17 -8.49 -2.44
C PHE A 478 7.68 -8.31 -3.87
N TYR A 479 9.00 -8.09 -3.99
CA TYR A 479 9.73 -8.05 -5.26
C TYR A 479 11.06 -8.84 -5.16
N PRO A 480 11.12 -10.07 -5.67
CA PRO A 480 10.02 -10.84 -6.27
C PRO A 480 9.05 -11.42 -5.22
N ALA A 481 8.05 -12.18 -5.66
CA ALA A 481 7.23 -13.00 -4.76
C ALA A 481 8.11 -14.03 -4.00
N LEU A 482 8.00 -14.09 -2.68
CA LEU A 482 8.81 -14.96 -1.82
C LEU A 482 7.92 -15.70 -0.82
N ASP A 483 7.50 -16.92 -1.17
CA ASP A 483 6.52 -17.69 -0.39
C ASP A 483 7.04 -18.10 1.00
N TRP A 484 8.33 -18.39 1.12
CA TRP A 484 8.96 -18.67 2.41
C TRP A 484 8.91 -17.46 3.35
N LEU A 485 9.09 -16.25 2.81
CA LEU A 485 9.08 -15.01 3.56
C LEU A 485 7.66 -14.66 3.98
N LEU A 486 6.71 -14.84 3.06
CA LEU A 486 5.28 -14.68 3.34
C LEU A 486 4.82 -15.63 4.46
N SER A 487 5.18 -16.92 4.38
CA SER A 487 4.85 -17.94 5.38
C SER A 487 5.49 -17.62 6.75
N LYS A 488 6.71 -17.09 6.75
CA LYS A 488 7.37 -16.61 7.97
C LYS A 488 6.59 -15.45 8.58
N GLY A 489 6.18 -14.49 7.76
CA GLY A 489 5.36 -13.36 8.20
C GLY A 489 4.01 -13.80 8.75
N GLN A 490 3.36 -14.79 8.13
CA GLN A 490 2.13 -15.40 8.63
C GLN A 490 2.30 -15.95 10.05
N THR A 491 3.40 -16.67 10.29
CA THR A 491 3.72 -17.23 11.60
C THR A 491 3.93 -16.13 12.64
N MET A 492 4.71 -15.09 12.30
CA MET A 492 4.99 -13.98 13.21
C MET A 492 3.72 -13.19 13.55
N MET A 493 2.90 -12.88 12.54
CA MET A 493 1.65 -12.14 12.70
C MET A 493 0.60 -12.92 13.49
N GLY A 494 0.70 -14.25 13.56
CA GLY A 494 -0.19 -15.08 14.39
C GLY A 494 -0.18 -14.72 15.88
N SER A 495 0.85 -14.03 16.36
CA SER A 495 0.94 -13.52 17.74
C SER A 495 0.29 -12.14 17.93
N TYR A 496 -0.20 -11.52 16.86
CA TYR A 496 -0.71 -10.15 16.88
C TYR A 496 -2.16 -10.10 16.39
N LEU A 497 -2.99 -9.30 17.06
CA LEU A 497 -4.37 -9.04 16.66
C LEU A 497 -4.43 -7.88 15.64
N LYS A 498 -3.72 -8.03 14.51
CA LYS A 498 -3.62 -7.03 13.43
C LYS A 498 -3.83 -7.70 12.08
N SER A 499 -4.39 -6.95 11.13
CA SER A 499 -4.47 -7.41 9.73
C SER A 499 -3.10 -7.29 9.08
N PHE A 500 -2.75 -8.26 8.24
CA PHE A 500 -1.58 -8.16 7.37
C PHE A 500 -2.02 -7.78 5.96
N PHE A 501 -1.20 -7.03 5.24
CA PHE A 501 -1.54 -6.59 3.89
C PHE A 501 -0.30 -6.52 3.00
N ILE A 502 -0.38 -7.16 1.84
CA ILE A 502 0.65 -7.05 0.81
C ILE A 502 0.35 -5.81 -0.04
N GLY A 503 1.04 -4.71 0.27
CA GLY A 503 0.80 -3.40 -0.34
C GLY A 503 1.24 -3.33 -1.81
N GLU A 504 2.28 -4.10 -2.16
CA GLU A 504 2.78 -4.25 -3.53
C GLU A 504 3.32 -5.66 -3.75
N LEU A 505 3.08 -6.21 -4.94
CA LEU A 505 3.64 -7.49 -5.38
C LEU A 505 3.95 -7.50 -6.87
N ASP A 506 5.03 -8.19 -7.24
CA ASP A 506 5.26 -8.67 -8.59
C ASP A 506 4.16 -9.67 -8.98
N TRP A 507 3.26 -9.26 -9.87
CA TRP A 507 2.17 -10.12 -10.36
C TRP A 507 2.56 -10.90 -11.63
N THR A 508 3.70 -10.57 -12.24
CA THR A 508 4.13 -11.15 -13.52
C THR A 508 4.58 -12.60 -13.34
N GLY A 509 5.22 -12.91 -12.21
CA GLY A 509 5.90 -14.19 -11.97
C GLY A 509 7.16 -14.37 -12.82
N MET A 510 7.67 -13.29 -13.43
CA MET A 510 8.75 -13.34 -14.42
C MET A 510 10.04 -12.69 -13.93
N LYS A 511 10.08 -12.17 -12.70
CA LYS A 511 11.27 -11.51 -12.12
C LYS A 511 12.00 -12.37 -11.09
N GLY A 512 11.84 -13.68 -11.20
CA GLY A 512 12.36 -14.66 -10.23
C GLY A 512 11.42 -14.83 -9.03
N GLY A 513 11.93 -15.45 -7.97
CA GLY A 513 11.15 -15.74 -6.77
C GLY A 513 10.36 -17.05 -6.84
N SER A 514 9.34 -17.16 -5.99
CA SER A 514 8.44 -18.30 -5.89
C SER A 514 7.44 -18.34 -7.05
N ASP A 515 6.93 -19.54 -7.34
CA ASP A 515 5.80 -19.71 -8.25
C ASP A 515 4.57 -18.93 -7.78
N MET A 516 3.91 -18.21 -8.69
CA MET A 516 2.79 -17.33 -8.35
C MET A 516 1.56 -18.11 -7.89
N ALA A 517 1.33 -19.33 -8.37
CA ALA A 517 0.20 -20.13 -7.89
C ALA A 517 0.40 -20.55 -6.44
N SER A 518 1.62 -20.95 -6.05
CA SER A 518 1.98 -21.20 -4.64
C SER A 518 1.80 -19.94 -3.80
N PHE A 519 2.37 -18.82 -4.26
CA PHE A 519 2.30 -17.56 -3.52
C PHE A 519 0.86 -17.09 -3.30
N TYR A 520 0.02 -17.13 -4.35
CA TYR A 520 -1.41 -16.81 -4.23
C TYR A 520 -2.15 -17.78 -3.30
N SER A 521 -1.83 -19.07 -3.34
CA SER A 521 -2.41 -20.08 -2.43
C SER A 521 -2.09 -19.75 -0.96
N THR A 522 -0.86 -19.37 -0.65
CA THR A 522 -0.46 -18.96 0.70
C THR A 522 -1.25 -17.73 1.15
N ILE A 523 -1.35 -16.70 0.32
CA ILE A 523 -2.17 -15.51 0.60
C ILE A 523 -3.63 -15.93 0.85
N GLU A 524 -4.22 -16.72 -0.04
CA GLU A 524 -5.61 -17.17 0.05
C GLU A 524 -5.88 -17.93 1.35
N SER A 525 -4.95 -18.77 1.79
CA SER A 525 -5.03 -19.50 3.06
C SER A 525 -4.91 -18.59 4.29
N TRP A 526 -4.17 -17.49 4.19
CA TRP A 526 -4.00 -16.52 5.25
C TRP A 526 -5.20 -15.57 5.31
N GLY A 527 -6.32 -16.03 5.86
CA GLY A 527 -7.63 -15.33 5.80
C GLY A 527 -7.67 -13.86 6.26
N SER A 528 -6.71 -13.40 7.07
CA SER A 528 -6.56 -12.00 7.50
C SER A 528 -5.75 -11.12 6.54
N SER A 529 -5.27 -11.69 5.42
CA SER A 529 -4.44 -11.00 4.44
C SER A 529 -5.21 -10.48 3.23
N GLY A 530 -4.63 -9.48 2.58
CA GLY A 530 -5.00 -8.98 1.25
C GLY A 530 -3.75 -8.77 0.39
N SER A 531 -3.94 -8.48 -0.89
CA SER A 531 -2.82 -8.32 -1.83
C SER A 531 -3.11 -7.29 -2.92
N MET A 532 -2.09 -6.52 -3.29
CA MET A 532 -2.18 -5.58 -4.39
C MET A 532 -1.05 -5.72 -5.41
N ALA A 533 -1.44 -5.79 -6.69
CA ALA A 533 -0.50 -5.85 -7.80
C ALA A 533 0.06 -4.46 -8.09
N TRP A 534 1.36 -4.37 -8.33
CA TRP A 534 1.98 -3.16 -8.86
C TRP A 534 2.24 -3.33 -10.36
N ASN A 535 1.87 -2.40 -11.24
CA ASN A 535 0.89 -1.32 -11.07
C ASN A 535 -0.06 -1.30 -12.26
N LEU A 536 -1.12 -0.48 -12.25
CA LEU A 536 -2.06 -0.37 -13.35
C LEU A 536 -1.90 0.95 -14.10
N MET A 537 -1.69 0.82 -15.42
CA MET A 537 -1.67 1.92 -16.37
C MET A 537 -2.92 1.89 -17.26
N SER A 538 -3.18 3.00 -17.94
CA SER A 538 -4.36 3.19 -18.79
C SER A 538 -3.94 3.57 -20.21
N HIS A 539 -4.91 3.69 -21.11
CA HIS A 539 -4.68 4.40 -22.36
C HIS A 539 -4.59 5.91 -22.14
N ASP A 540 -4.25 6.65 -23.19
CA ASP A 540 -4.48 8.09 -23.29
C ASP A 540 -5.98 8.44 -23.25
N GLY A 541 -6.33 9.73 -23.11
CA GLY A 541 -7.74 10.13 -23.00
C GLY A 541 -8.57 9.91 -24.27
N GLN A 542 -7.94 9.59 -25.39
CA GLN A 542 -8.60 9.24 -26.65
C GLN A 542 -8.75 7.71 -26.83
N CYS A 543 -8.15 6.92 -25.93
CA CYS A 543 -8.07 5.46 -25.99
C CYS A 543 -7.32 4.93 -27.21
N CYS A 544 -6.28 5.65 -27.63
CA CYS A 544 -5.56 5.36 -28.87
C CYS A 544 -4.19 4.73 -28.61
N ASN A 545 -3.54 5.12 -27.52
CA ASN A 545 -2.22 4.61 -27.16
C ASN A 545 -2.17 4.26 -25.68
N TRP A 546 -1.38 3.25 -25.35
CA TRP A 546 -0.98 2.97 -23.99
C TRP A 546 -0.11 4.11 -23.44
N ILE A 547 -0.38 4.52 -22.21
CA ILE A 547 0.54 5.36 -21.45
C ILE A 547 1.50 4.43 -20.71
N TYR A 548 2.73 4.34 -21.21
CA TYR A 548 3.72 3.40 -20.70
C TYR A 548 4.43 3.93 -19.46
N HIS A 549 4.67 3.01 -18.53
CA HIS A 549 5.59 3.18 -17.40
C HIS A 549 6.64 2.06 -17.46
N ASN A 550 7.92 2.41 -17.29
CA ASN A 550 9.05 1.55 -17.63
C ASN A 550 9.70 0.89 -16.40
N ASP A 551 8.88 0.19 -15.61
CA ASP A 551 9.31 -0.60 -14.45
C ASP A 551 9.28 -2.12 -14.72
N GLY A 552 8.63 -2.52 -15.81
CA GLY A 552 8.45 -3.93 -16.19
C GLY A 552 7.41 -4.69 -15.35
N TYR A 553 6.56 -3.97 -14.61
CA TYR A 553 5.45 -4.50 -13.80
C TYR A 553 4.10 -3.86 -14.16
N SER A 554 4.07 -2.84 -15.01
CA SER A 554 2.84 -2.13 -15.36
C SER A 554 1.84 -3.02 -16.11
N ILE A 555 0.59 -3.05 -15.63
CA ILE A 555 -0.56 -3.75 -16.21
C ILE A 555 -1.16 -2.87 -17.31
N TYR A 556 -1.28 -3.44 -18.51
CA TYR A 556 -1.93 -2.87 -19.69
C TYR A 556 -3.10 -3.79 -20.10
N TYR A 557 -4.29 -3.47 -19.59
CA TYR A 557 -5.45 -4.36 -19.62
C TYR A 557 -6.37 -4.21 -20.85
N PRO A 558 -6.84 -5.31 -21.49
CA PRO A 558 -6.53 -6.71 -21.18
C PRO A 558 -5.37 -7.26 -22.02
N ASN A 559 -4.96 -6.53 -23.06
CA ASN A 559 -4.16 -7.07 -24.17
C ASN A 559 -2.89 -6.26 -24.50
N GLY A 560 -2.46 -5.34 -23.65
CA GLY A 560 -1.19 -4.62 -23.83
C GLY A 560 0.05 -5.43 -23.41
N HIS A 561 -0.08 -6.75 -23.36
CA HIS A 561 0.87 -7.68 -22.76
C HIS A 561 1.20 -8.86 -23.67
N THR A 562 2.35 -9.50 -23.40
CA THR A 562 2.67 -10.80 -24.00
C THR A 562 1.67 -11.88 -23.58
N GLN A 563 1.60 -12.99 -24.32
CA GLN A 563 0.70 -14.10 -23.99
C GLN A 563 0.94 -14.67 -22.59
N ALA A 564 2.20 -14.73 -22.15
CA ALA A 564 2.57 -15.18 -20.81
C ALA A 564 2.05 -14.23 -19.73
N GLU A 565 2.23 -12.91 -19.92
CA GLU A 565 1.73 -11.90 -18.98
C GLU A 565 0.20 -11.85 -18.95
N GLN A 566 -0.47 -12.04 -20.08
CA GLN A 566 -1.93 -12.17 -20.12
C GLN A 566 -2.42 -13.38 -19.31
N ALA A 567 -1.68 -14.51 -19.32
CA ALA A 567 -1.98 -15.66 -18.49
C ALA A 567 -1.76 -15.34 -16.99
N SER A 568 -0.68 -14.65 -16.62
CA SER A 568 -0.45 -14.16 -15.26
C SER A 568 -1.55 -13.19 -14.80
N LEU A 569 -2.03 -12.33 -15.70
CA LEU A 569 -3.12 -11.38 -15.41
C LEU A 569 -4.46 -12.11 -15.17
N LEU A 570 -4.76 -13.16 -15.94
CA LEU A 570 -5.91 -14.01 -15.68
C LEU A 570 -5.78 -14.74 -14.33
N ALA A 571 -4.59 -15.26 -14.00
CA ALA A 571 -4.34 -15.89 -12.71
C ALA A 571 -4.52 -14.91 -11.53
N LEU A 572 -4.06 -13.65 -11.69
CA LEU A 572 -4.29 -12.57 -10.74
C LEU A 572 -5.78 -12.27 -10.56
N ALA A 573 -6.53 -12.16 -11.65
CA ALA A 573 -7.98 -11.95 -11.59
C ALA A 573 -8.68 -13.11 -10.86
N GLN A 574 -8.29 -14.35 -11.14
CA GLN A 574 -8.81 -15.54 -10.45
C GLN A 574 -8.49 -15.53 -8.95
N HIS A 575 -7.27 -15.16 -8.58
CA HIS A 575 -6.87 -14.97 -7.18
C HIS A 575 -7.76 -13.94 -6.48
N TRP A 576 -7.94 -12.75 -7.06
CA TRP A 576 -8.79 -11.71 -6.47
C TRP A 576 -10.27 -12.11 -6.34
N HIS A 577 -10.79 -12.90 -7.28
CA HIS A 577 -12.13 -13.46 -7.17
C HIS A 577 -12.24 -14.43 -5.99
N ARG A 578 -11.28 -15.37 -5.83
CA ARG A 578 -11.25 -16.31 -4.69
C ARG A 578 -11.15 -15.58 -3.35
N MET A 579 -10.28 -14.58 -3.25
CA MET A 579 -10.12 -13.72 -2.06
C MET A 579 -11.43 -13.01 -1.67
N ARG A 580 -12.30 -12.75 -2.64
CA ARG A 580 -13.61 -12.12 -2.42
C ARG A 580 -14.76 -13.12 -2.29
N GLY A 581 -14.50 -14.43 -2.36
CA GLY A 581 -15.54 -15.46 -2.38
C GLY A 581 -16.40 -15.43 -3.65
N LEU A 582 -15.85 -14.95 -4.77
CA LEU A 582 -16.49 -14.94 -6.07
C LEU A 582 -16.00 -16.11 -6.93
N THR A 583 -16.80 -16.53 -7.90
CA THR A 583 -16.40 -17.51 -8.91
C THR A 583 -15.25 -16.95 -9.75
N PRO A 584 -14.09 -17.64 -9.84
CA PRO A 584 -12.98 -17.19 -10.68
C PRO A 584 -13.35 -17.14 -12.16
N PRO A 585 -12.95 -16.09 -12.91
CA PRO A 585 -13.22 -16.00 -14.34
C PRO A 585 -12.37 -16.98 -15.14
N THR A 586 -12.93 -17.49 -16.24
CA THR A 586 -12.19 -18.27 -17.26
C THR A 586 -11.61 -17.38 -18.36
N VAL A 587 -12.15 -16.17 -18.52
CA VAL A 587 -11.71 -15.14 -19.48
C VAL A 587 -11.86 -13.76 -18.85
N LEU A 588 -10.98 -12.83 -19.22
CA LEU A 588 -11.03 -11.44 -18.74
C LEU A 588 -12.25 -10.70 -19.30
N ALA A 589 -12.85 -9.82 -18.51
CA ALA A 589 -14.00 -9.00 -18.91
C ALA A 589 -13.59 -7.88 -19.88
N ALA A 590 -14.44 -7.51 -20.82
CA ALA A 590 -14.18 -6.35 -21.67
C ALA A 590 -14.40 -5.03 -20.90
N VAL A 591 -13.54 -4.05 -21.15
CA VAL A 591 -13.65 -2.69 -20.58
C VAL A 591 -13.79 -1.72 -21.74
N ALA A 592 -14.82 -0.88 -21.75
CA ALA A 592 -14.96 0.16 -22.75
C ALA A 592 -13.84 1.20 -22.62
N CYS A 593 -13.37 1.74 -23.75
CA CYS A 593 -12.48 2.89 -23.74
C CYS A 593 -12.89 3.85 -24.88
N PRO A 594 -13.26 5.10 -24.57
CA PRO A 594 -13.31 5.70 -23.23
C PRO A 594 -14.48 5.16 -22.40
N GLN A 595 -14.32 5.19 -21.08
CA GLN A 595 -15.42 4.93 -20.15
C GLN A 595 -16.43 6.09 -20.17
N LEU A 596 -17.72 5.76 -20.15
CA LEU A 596 -18.79 6.75 -20.08
C LEU A 596 -18.58 7.71 -18.89
N PRO A 597 -18.90 9.01 -19.05
CA PRO A 597 -18.91 9.93 -17.92
C PRO A 597 -19.81 9.42 -16.79
N ILE A 598 -19.42 9.68 -15.55
CA ILE A 598 -20.26 9.37 -14.39
C ILE A 598 -21.35 10.44 -14.34
N PRO A 599 -22.65 10.08 -14.36
CA PRO A 599 -23.74 11.04 -14.22
C PRO A 599 -23.55 11.89 -12.97
N SER A 600 -23.83 13.19 -13.06
CA SER A 600 -23.79 14.15 -11.95
C SER A 600 -24.83 13.83 -10.88
#